data_AF-A0AAV3WAE0-F1
#
_entry.id   AF-A0AAV3WAE0-F1
#
_cell.length_a   1.000
_cell.length_b   1.000
_cell.length_c   1.000
_cell.angle_alpha   90.00
_cell.angle_beta   90.00
_cell.angle_gamma   90.00
#
_symmetry.space_group_name_H-M   'P 1'
#
loop_
_entity.id
_entity.type
_entity.pdbx_description
1 polymer ?
#
loop_
_entity_poly.entity_id
_entity_poly.type
_entity_poly.pdbx_seq_one_letter_code
_entity_poly.pdbx_strand_id
1 'polypeptide(L)'
;MKRFIAIFSIFLFLSFNIKSPTVMAQPLNKTLSEGIYRMKDLDLMENIIYNIQNGSSATIFMIIVDDNEQIIESRRLPANSAKYNIGPFKYDDKLLILGSGSITITE
;
A
#
# COMPACT_ATOMS: atom_id res chain seq x y z
N MET A 1 4.31 31.91 -48.11
CA MET A 1 5.13 31.69 -46.89
C MET A 1 4.45 32.17 -45.59
N LYS A 2 3.81 33.35 -45.54
CA LYS A 2 3.19 33.88 -44.30
C LYS A 2 2.09 32.98 -43.70
N ARG A 3 1.26 32.32 -44.53
CA ARG A 3 0.20 31.40 -44.08
C ARG A 3 0.73 30.09 -43.47
N PHE A 4 1.86 29.59 -43.99
CA PHE A 4 2.51 28.38 -43.49
C PHE A 4 3.09 28.58 -42.09
N ILE A 5 3.72 29.74 -41.88
CA ILE A 5 4.23 30.16 -40.57
C ILE A 5 3.11 30.27 -39.54
N ALA A 6 1.96 30.83 -39.91
CA ALA A 6 0.81 30.93 -38.99
C ALA A 6 0.30 29.54 -38.55
N ILE A 7 0.14 28.61 -39.50
CA ILE A 7 -0.31 27.24 -39.22
C ILE A 7 0.72 26.50 -38.35
N PHE A 8 2.00 26.59 -38.70
CA PHE A 8 3.08 25.99 -37.91
C PHE A 8 3.12 26.53 -36.47
N SER A 9 2.92 27.84 -36.31
CA SER A 9 2.91 28.47 -34.98
C SER A 9 1.75 27.99 -34.11
N ILE A 10 0.58 27.72 -34.70
CA ILE A 10 -0.57 27.18 -33.99
C ILE A 10 -0.28 25.74 -33.52
N PHE A 11 0.23 24.88 -34.41
CA PHE A 11 0.60 23.51 -34.04
C PHE A 11 1.69 23.46 -32.96
N LEU A 12 2.68 24.35 -33.03
CA LEU A 12 3.72 24.49 -32.02
C LEU A 12 3.15 24.95 -30.67
N PHE A 13 2.18 25.87 -30.67
CA PHE A 13 1.53 26.31 -29.44
C PHE A 13 0.71 25.19 -28.79
N LEU A 14 0.07 24.34 -29.61
CA LEU A 14 -0.69 23.19 -29.12
C LEU A 14 0.22 22.09 -28.53
N SER A 15 1.42 21.87 -29.06
CA SER A 15 2.32 20.82 -28.55
C SER A 15 2.88 21.13 -27.15
N PHE A 16 3.05 22.41 -26.80
CA PHE A 16 3.45 22.81 -25.45
C PHE A 16 2.34 22.68 -24.40
N ASN A 17 1.09 22.46 -24.81
CA ASN A 17 -0.05 22.26 -23.91
C ASN A 17 -0.25 20.78 -23.52
N ILE A 18 0.60 19.87 -24.00
CA ILE A 18 0.54 18.45 -23.62
C ILE A 18 1.10 18.31 -22.21
N LYS A 19 0.22 18.41 -21.20
CA LYS A 19 0.53 17.98 -19.84
C LYS A 19 0.37 16.46 -19.76
N SER A 20 1.48 15.73 -19.75
CA SER A 20 1.46 14.32 -19.36
C SER A 20 1.08 14.23 -17.89
N PRO A 21 0.00 13.51 -17.50
CA PRO A 21 -0.21 13.20 -16.10
C PRO A 21 0.95 12.30 -15.65
N THR A 22 1.84 12.83 -14.83
CA THR A 22 2.78 12.02 -14.06
C THR A 22 1.96 11.20 -13.07
N VAL A 23 1.66 9.96 -13.43
CA VAL A 23 1.14 8.97 -12.48
C VAL A 23 2.30 8.56 -11.60
N MET A 24 2.57 9.38 -10.58
CA MET A 24 3.38 8.95 -9.44
C MET A 24 2.46 8.09 -8.59
N ALA A 25 2.56 6.77 -8.73
CA ALA A 25 1.93 5.86 -7.77
C ALA A 25 2.49 6.22 -6.38
N GLN A 26 1.61 6.65 -5.47
CA GLN A 26 2.04 6.89 -4.09
C GLN A 26 2.49 5.53 -3.53
N PRO A 27 3.71 5.43 -2.99
CA PRO A 27 4.17 4.19 -2.39
C PRO A 27 3.22 3.82 -1.26
N LEU A 28 2.75 2.56 -1.25
CA LEU A 28 1.86 2.08 -0.21
C LEU A 28 2.52 2.27 1.16
N ASN A 29 1.86 3.03 2.02
CA ASN A 29 2.29 3.28 3.39
C ASN A 29 1.05 3.40 4.28
N LYS A 30 0.52 2.26 4.72
CA LYS A 30 -0.70 2.20 5.53
C LYS A 30 -0.36 1.97 6.99
N THR A 31 -0.88 2.84 7.85
CA THR A 31 -0.76 2.68 9.31
C THR A 31 -2.07 2.15 9.87
N LEU A 32 -2.00 1.05 10.61
CA LEU A 32 -3.15 0.38 11.21
C LEU A 32 -3.00 0.32 12.72
N SER A 33 -4.13 0.45 13.42
CA SER A 33 -4.23 0.30 14.87
C SER A 33 -4.77 -1.10 15.21
N GLU A 34 -5.02 -1.35 16.49
CA GLU A 34 -5.70 -2.54 16.96
C GLU A 34 -7.07 -2.74 16.25
N GLY A 35 -7.33 -3.96 15.79
CA GLY A 35 -8.56 -4.28 15.06
C GLY A 35 -8.45 -5.50 14.16
N ILE A 36 -9.52 -5.72 13.38
CA ILE A 36 -9.64 -6.78 12.38
C ILE A 36 -9.89 -6.12 11.03
N TYR A 37 -9.03 -6.41 10.06
CA TYR A 37 -9.03 -5.79 8.74
C TYR A 37 -9.12 -6.86 7.66
N ARG A 38 -9.94 -6.66 6.64
CA ARG A 38 -9.90 -7.53 5.44
C ARG A 38 -8.84 -7.00 4.49
N MET A 39 -8.07 -7.87 3.84
CA MET A 39 -7.00 -7.42 2.94
C MET A 39 -7.52 -6.52 1.81
N LYS A 40 -8.72 -6.79 1.28
CA LYS A 40 -9.37 -5.93 0.27
C LYS A 40 -9.71 -4.51 0.74
N ASP A 41 -10.00 -4.32 2.02
CA ASP A 41 -10.30 -3.00 2.59
C ASP A 41 -9.01 -2.19 2.81
N LEU A 42 -7.86 -2.86 2.74
CA LEU A 42 -6.54 -2.26 2.87
C LEU A 42 -5.92 -1.87 1.52
N ASP A 43 -6.64 -2.01 0.39
CA ASP A 43 -6.10 -1.79 -0.97
C ASP A 43 -4.81 -2.59 -1.24
N LEU A 44 -4.64 -3.74 -0.58
CA LEU A 44 -3.48 -4.61 -0.81
C LEU A 44 -3.78 -5.57 -1.94
N MET A 45 -2.89 -5.68 -2.91
CA MET A 45 -3.04 -6.60 -4.03
C MET A 45 -2.82 -8.04 -3.59
N GLU A 46 -3.60 -8.96 -4.15
CA GLU A 46 -3.40 -10.39 -3.94
C GLU A 46 -2.07 -10.87 -4.48
N ASN A 47 -1.54 -11.93 -3.87
CA ASN A 47 -0.33 -12.61 -4.32
C ASN A 47 0.93 -11.71 -4.34
N ILE A 48 0.93 -10.63 -3.54
CA ILE A 48 2.08 -9.75 -3.31
C ILE A 48 2.61 -9.95 -1.89
N ILE A 49 3.93 -9.90 -1.75
CA ILE A 49 4.60 -9.88 -0.44
C ILE A 49 4.72 -8.42 -0.01
N TYR A 50 4.31 -8.14 1.21
CA TYR A 50 4.42 -6.82 1.82
C TYR A 50 5.32 -6.85 3.03
N ASN A 51 5.79 -5.68 3.46
CA ASN A 51 6.52 -5.49 4.69
C ASN A 51 5.60 -4.97 5.79
N ILE A 52 5.70 -5.53 6.98
CA ILE A 52 5.04 -5.06 8.19
C ILE A 52 6.07 -4.63 9.22
N GLN A 53 5.79 -3.52 9.91
CA GLN A 53 6.66 -3.01 10.97
C GLN A 53 5.83 -2.44 12.12
N ASN A 54 6.24 -2.71 13.36
CA ASN A 54 5.72 -2.00 14.52
C ASN A 54 6.63 -0.82 14.83
N GLY A 55 6.19 0.40 14.51
CA GLY A 55 6.89 1.65 14.82
C GLY A 55 6.55 2.22 16.20
N SER A 56 5.73 1.52 17.00
CA SER A 56 5.28 1.98 18.31
C SER A 56 6.16 1.45 19.45
N SER A 57 5.99 2.03 20.64
CA SER A 57 6.68 1.62 21.87
C SER A 57 6.05 0.38 22.54
N ALA A 58 4.90 -0.08 22.07
CA ALA A 58 4.21 -1.26 22.61
C ALA A 58 4.58 -2.52 21.81
N THR A 59 4.44 -3.69 22.42
CA THR A 59 4.46 -4.96 21.67
C THR A 59 3.10 -5.18 21.03
N ILE A 60 3.08 -5.56 19.75
CA ILE A 60 1.86 -5.87 19.00
C ILE A 60 1.88 -7.35 18.63
N PHE A 61 0.74 -8.02 18.71
CA PHE A 61 0.57 -9.37 18.18
C PHE A 61 -0.28 -9.29 16.91
N MET A 62 0.22 -9.89 15.85
CA MET A 62 -0.41 -9.89 14.54
C MET A 62 -0.75 -11.32 14.14
N ILE A 63 -1.94 -11.51 13.56
CA ILE A 63 -2.42 -12.80 13.05
C ILE A 63 -3.03 -12.57 11.68
N ILE A 64 -2.70 -13.42 10.73
CA ILE A 64 -3.35 -13.49 9.43
C ILE A 64 -4.17 -14.78 9.42
N VAL A 65 -5.45 -14.66 9.10
CA VAL A 65 -6.37 -15.80 8.94
C VAL A 65 -6.94 -15.82 7.52
N ASP A 66 -7.21 -17.01 7.01
CA ASP A 66 -7.87 -17.20 5.72
C ASP A 66 -9.39 -16.97 5.80
N ASP A 67 -10.06 -17.15 4.67
CA ASP A 67 -11.51 -17.06 4.51
C ASP A 67 -12.30 -18.08 5.35
N ASN A 68 -11.66 -19.20 5.73
CA ASN A 68 -12.18 -20.25 6.60
C ASN A 68 -11.76 -20.07 8.08
N GLU A 69 -11.23 -18.90 8.43
CA GLU A 69 -10.81 -18.54 9.79
C GLU A 69 -9.63 -19.39 10.31
N GLN A 70 -8.88 -20.02 9.40
CA GLN A 70 -7.65 -20.75 9.74
C GLN A 70 -6.46 -19.79 9.79
N ILE A 71 -5.62 -19.93 10.82
CA ILE A 71 -4.42 -19.12 10.96
C ILE A 71 -3.41 -19.51 9.89
N ILE A 72 -3.07 -18.54 9.02
CA ILE A 72 -1.99 -18.65 8.03
C ILE A 72 -0.65 -18.32 8.71
N GLU A 73 -0.58 -17.17 9.38
CA GLU A 73 0.63 -16.69 10.08
C GLU A 73 0.23 -16.00 11.38
N SER A 74 1.09 -16.10 12.39
CA SER A 74 1.04 -15.22 13.55
C SER A 74 2.43 -14.76 13.92
N ARG A 75 2.54 -13.52 14.39
CA ARG A 75 3.82 -12.91 14.72
C ARG A 75 3.68 -11.94 15.87
N ARG A 76 4.58 -12.07 16.84
CA ARG A 76 4.83 -11.03 17.84
C ARG A 76 5.79 -10.00 17.26
N LEU A 77 5.35 -8.76 17.21
CA LEU A 77 6.13 -7.60 16.77
C LEU A 77 6.57 -6.81 18.01
N PRO A 78 7.86 -6.88 18.41
CA PRO A 78 8.39 -6.07 19.50
C PRO A 78 8.21 -4.57 19.24
N ALA A 79 8.35 -3.75 20.28
CA ALA A 79 8.41 -2.30 20.12
C ALA A 79 9.55 -1.90 19.17
N ASN A 80 9.29 -0.96 18.25
CA ASN A 80 10.24 -0.54 17.21
C ASN A 80 10.86 -1.74 16.45
N SER A 81 10.01 -2.65 15.96
CA SER A 81 10.48 -3.87 15.30
C SER A 81 11.23 -3.57 14.00
N ALA A 82 12.01 -4.57 13.55
CA ALA A 82 12.42 -4.63 12.16
C ALA A 82 11.20 -4.80 11.24
N LYS A 83 11.41 -4.59 9.94
CA LYS A 83 10.43 -4.97 8.91
C LYS A 83 10.41 -6.49 8.74
N TYR A 84 9.23 -7.05 8.60
CA TYR A 84 9.03 -8.47 8.30
C TYR A 84 8.16 -8.64 7.06
N ASN A 85 8.51 -9.61 6.23
CA ASN A 85 7.69 -9.95 5.08
C ASN A 85 6.43 -10.69 5.54
N ILE A 86 5.29 -10.33 4.95
CA ILE A 86 3.99 -10.96 5.13
C ILE A 86 3.34 -11.25 3.78
N GLY A 87 2.51 -12.28 3.74
CA GLY A 87 1.88 -12.77 2.51
C GLY A 87 2.77 -13.76 1.73
N PRO A 88 2.38 -14.11 0.50
CA PRO A 88 1.21 -13.61 -0.24
C PRO A 88 -0.12 -13.96 0.44
N PHE A 89 -1.13 -13.10 0.28
CA PHE A 89 -2.49 -13.29 0.80
C PHE A 89 -3.55 -13.08 -0.29
N LYS A 90 -4.76 -13.54 -0.01
CA LYS A 90 -5.99 -13.33 -0.80
C LYS A 90 -6.77 -12.14 -0.24
N TYR A 91 -7.70 -11.59 -1.03
CA TYR A 91 -8.52 -10.44 -0.66
C TYR A 91 -9.44 -10.69 0.54
N ASP A 92 -9.91 -11.92 0.68
CA ASP A 92 -10.83 -12.33 1.76
C ASP A 92 -10.10 -12.77 3.04
N ASP A 93 -8.76 -12.87 3.00
CA ASP A 93 -7.96 -13.05 4.20
C ASP A 93 -8.13 -11.85 5.14
N LYS A 94 -7.96 -12.09 6.44
CA LYS A 94 -8.11 -11.06 7.48
C LYS A 94 -6.80 -10.91 8.25
N LEU A 95 -6.43 -9.66 8.49
CA LEU A 95 -5.35 -9.24 9.37
C LEU A 95 -5.95 -8.83 10.73
N LEU A 96 -5.52 -9.49 11.79
CA LEU A 96 -5.82 -9.14 13.17
C LEU A 96 -4.60 -8.48 13.79
N ILE A 97 -4.81 -7.35 14.46
CA ILE A 97 -3.80 -6.59 15.17
C ILE A 97 -4.28 -6.46 16.60
N LEU A 98 -3.49 -6.96 17.55
CA LEU A 98 -3.79 -6.94 18.98
C LEU A 98 -2.72 -6.15 19.72
N GLY A 99 -3.17 -5.21 20.57
CA GLY A 99 -2.31 -4.34 21.37
C GLY A 99 -2.39 -2.86 20.97
N SER A 100 -2.12 -1.98 21.95
CA SER A 100 -2.37 -0.53 21.90
C SER A 100 -1.44 0.29 21.01
N GLY A 101 -0.70 -0.35 20.10
CA GLY A 101 0.26 0.30 19.20
C GLY A 101 -0.30 0.52 17.80
N SER A 102 0.59 0.87 16.88
CA SER A 102 0.30 0.90 15.45
C SER A 102 1.37 0.16 14.66
N ILE A 103 0.94 -0.47 13.58
CA ILE A 103 1.81 -1.07 12.58
C ILE A 103 1.77 -0.28 11.28
N THR A 104 2.84 -0.39 10.50
CA THR A 104 2.93 0.17 9.17
C THR A 104 3.12 -0.97 8.16
N ILE A 105 2.31 -0.95 7.11
CA ILE A 105 2.43 -1.85 5.95
C ILE A 105 3.00 -1.07 4.78
N THR A 106 4.09 -1.57 4.20
CA THR A 106 4.69 -1.04 2.96
C THR A 106 4.85 -2.16 1.93
N GLU A 107 4.96 -1.80 0.65
CA GLU A 107 5.52 -2.71 -0.37
C GLU A 107 6.96 -3.14 -0.01
#